data_AF-A0A0U5JR46-F1
#
_entry.id   AF-A0A0U5JR46-F1
#
_cell.length_a   1.000
_cell.length_b   1.000
_cell.length_c   1.000
_cell.angle_alpha   90.00
_cell.angle_beta   90.00
_cell.angle_gamma   90.00
#
_symmetry.space_group_name_H-M   'P 1'
#
loop_
_entity.id
_entity.type
_entity.pdbx_description
1 polymer ?
#
loop_
_entity_poly.entity_id
_entity_poly.type
_entity_poly.pdbx_seq_one_letter_code
_entity_poly.pdbx_strand_id
1 'polypeptide(L)'
;MNTNTEKISAKVIAAIVATGLMSFCGVIVETSMSVTFPILMREFSITTNQVQWMTSIYLLLVAIIVPLSAILKSSYRTKTLFTVASLFFIGGIIIDALAPSFWLLLVGRAIQGIGTGIALPLMFNIIMEQVPTSRIGFMMGIGNLITGVAPAIGPTFGGIVASKLNWRWVFYSLIPLLIISFVLGEWGITQKSPIKKQQIDLFSMLMIVFMFCGFVTGFCNLRSQAFMTFSVGGALLIGILGMGLFTWRSLTLKEPILQLRLFGK
;
A
#
# COMPACT_ATOMS: atom_id res chain seq x y z
N MET A 1 -9.68 -41.14 -5.47
CA MET A 1 -9.51 -39.67 -5.36
C MET A 1 -10.71 -39.12 -4.61
N ASN A 2 -10.59 -38.87 -3.30
CA ASN A 2 -11.66 -38.25 -2.53
C ASN A 2 -11.70 -36.75 -2.86
N THR A 3 -12.61 -36.35 -3.73
CA THR A 3 -13.04 -34.96 -3.93
C THR A 3 -13.91 -34.52 -2.76
N ASN A 4 -13.38 -34.61 -1.53
CA ASN A 4 -13.88 -33.76 -0.46
C ASN A 4 -13.53 -32.34 -0.89
N THR A 5 -14.52 -31.64 -1.44
CA THR A 5 -14.46 -30.22 -1.74
C THR A 5 -14.19 -29.51 -0.41
N GLU A 6 -12.91 -29.33 -0.05
CA GLU A 6 -12.50 -28.70 1.21
C GLU A 6 -13.12 -27.31 1.26
N LYS A 7 -14.22 -27.18 2.00
CA LYS A 7 -15.06 -26.00 2.00
C LYS A 7 -14.26 -24.87 2.63
N ILE A 8 -14.06 -23.80 1.87
CA ILE A 8 -13.45 -22.59 2.38
C ILE A 8 -14.48 -21.96 3.32
N SER A 9 -14.08 -21.71 4.58
CA SER A 9 -15.00 -21.13 5.55
C SER A 9 -15.45 -19.73 5.13
N ALA A 10 -16.69 -19.36 5.45
CA ALA A 10 -17.21 -18.02 5.17
C ALA A 10 -16.34 -16.91 5.80
N LYS A 11 -15.69 -17.19 6.93
CA LYS A 11 -14.75 -16.27 7.59
C LYS A 11 -13.51 -16.00 6.74
N VAL A 12 -12.95 -17.03 6.10
CA VAL A 12 -11.78 -16.87 5.21
C VAL A 12 -12.16 -16.08 3.96
N ILE A 13 -13.34 -16.36 3.38
CA ILE A 13 -13.85 -15.57 2.24
C ILE A 13 -14.02 -14.10 2.65
N ALA A 14 -14.66 -13.84 3.79
CA ALA A 14 -14.83 -12.48 4.30
C ALA A 14 -13.49 -11.77 4.57
N ALA A 15 -12.49 -12.48 5.09
CA ALA A 15 -11.15 -11.93 5.29
C ALA A 15 -10.48 -11.54 3.96
N ILE A 16 -10.56 -12.41 2.95
CA ILE A 16 -10.01 -12.13 1.61
C ILE A 16 -10.72 -10.95 0.97
N VAL A 17 -12.06 -10.95 0.99
CA VAL A 17 -12.88 -9.84 0.46
C VAL A 17 -12.58 -8.54 1.20
N ALA A 18 -12.45 -8.56 2.52
CA ALA A 18 -12.10 -7.39 3.31
C ALA A 18 -10.75 -6.81 2.89
N THR A 19 -9.69 -7.63 2.87
CA THR A 19 -8.35 -7.18 2.47
C THR A 19 -8.29 -6.75 1.01
N GLY A 20 -8.98 -7.47 0.11
CA GLY A 20 -9.05 -7.13 -1.31
C GLY A 20 -9.79 -5.81 -1.55
N LEU A 21 -10.90 -5.56 -0.84
CA LEU A 21 -11.65 -4.31 -0.95
C LEU A 21 -10.83 -3.12 -0.46
N MET A 22 -10.02 -3.30 0.58
CA MET A 22 -9.09 -2.29 1.07
C MET A 22 -8.01 -1.98 0.02
N SER A 23 -7.41 -3.00 -0.60
CA SER A 23 -6.44 -2.82 -1.69
C SER A 23 -7.07 -2.18 -2.93
N PHE A 24 -8.29 -2.58 -3.29
CA PHE A 24 -9.08 -1.98 -4.36
C PHE A 24 -9.31 -0.49 -4.12
N CYS A 25 -9.70 -0.10 -2.90
CA CYS A 25 -9.87 1.31 -2.54
C CYS A 25 -8.55 2.07 -2.73
N GLY A 26 -7.42 1.54 -2.24
CA GLY A 26 -6.09 2.15 -2.43
C GLY A 26 -5.76 2.41 -3.91
N VAL A 27 -6.03 1.44 -4.77
CA VAL A 27 -5.73 1.56 -6.20
C VAL A 27 -6.71 2.48 -6.93
N ILE A 28 -8.00 2.44 -6.59
CA ILE A 28 -9.00 3.37 -7.14
C ILE A 28 -8.64 4.80 -6.76
N VAL A 29 -8.31 5.05 -5.50
CA VAL A 29 -7.94 6.38 -5.00
C VAL A 29 -6.75 6.94 -5.77
N GLU A 30 -5.75 6.11 -6.02
CA GLU A 30 -4.54 6.48 -6.75
C GLU A 30 -4.84 6.83 -8.22
N THR A 31 -5.54 5.93 -8.91
CA THR A 31 -5.81 6.06 -10.35
C THR A 31 -6.84 7.16 -10.64
N SER A 32 -7.85 7.32 -9.80
CA SER A 32 -8.86 8.38 -9.94
C SER A 32 -8.26 9.76 -9.69
N MET A 33 -7.31 9.87 -8.77
CA MET A 33 -6.69 11.14 -8.46
C MET A 33 -5.87 11.71 -9.60
N SER A 34 -5.17 10.85 -10.35
CA SER A 34 -4.42 11.29 -11.53
C SER A 34 -5.29 12.07 -12.53
N VAL A 35 -6.59 11.75 -12.62
CA VAL A 35 -7.58 12.45 -13.45
C VAL A 35 -8.02 13.79 -12.83
N THR A 36 -8.01 13.90 -11.50
CA THR A 36 -8.41 15.11 -10.77
C THR A 36 -7.28 16.15 -10.59
N PHE A 37 -6.02 15.82 -10.93
CA PHE A 37 -4.89 16.73 -10.74
C PHE A 37 -5.09 18.15 -11.30
N PRO A 38 -5.61 18.34 -12.53
CA PRO A 38 -5.85 19.69 -13.04
C PRO A 38 -6.83 20.51 -12.20
N ILE A 39 -7.79 19.87 -11.53
CA ILE A 39 -8.74 20.53 -10.62
C ILE A 39 -8.01 20.95 -9.34
N LEU A 40 -7.25 20.03 -8.73
CA LEU A 40 -6.49 20.33 -7.51
C LEU A 40 -5.45 21.44 -7.71
N MET A 41 -4.82 21.48 -8.89
CA MET A 41 -3.89 22.55 -9.26
C MET A 41 -4.55 23.93 -9.28
N ARG A 42 -5.79 24.02 -9.79
CA ARG A 42 -6.55 25.28 -9.81
C ARG A 42 -7.09 25.64 -8.42
N GLU A 43 -7.61 24.66 -7.69
CA GLU A 43 -8.19 24.85 -6.35
C GLU A 43 -7.15 25.39 -5.35
N PHE A 44 -5.96 24.79 -5.35
CA PHE A 44 -4.91 25.13 -4.40
C PHE A 44 -3.83 26.06 -4.98
N SER A 45 -3.97 26.50 -6.24
CA SER A 45 -2.99 27.32 -6.95
C SER A 45 -1.56 26.73 -6.89
N ILE A 46 -1.45 25.42 -7.14
CA ILE A 46 -0.19 24.67 -7.07
C ILE A 46 0.31 24.23 -8.45
N THR A 47 1.61 23.99 -8.54
CA THR A 47 2.29 23.53 -9.75
C THR A 47 2.09 22.03 -9.98
N THR A 48 2.37 21.57 -11.21
CA THR A 48 2.38 20.15 -11.58
C THR A 48 3.33 19.34 -10.69
N ASN A 49 4.50 19.89 -10.38
CA ASN A 49 5.48 19.22 -9.53
C ASN A 49 4.96 19.04 -8.11
N GLN A 50 4.20 20.00 -7.58
CA GLN A 50 3.59 19.88 -6.26
C GLN A 50 2.49 18.82 -6.26
N VAL A 51 1.53 18.86 -7.20
CA VAL A 51 0.41 17.89 -7.20
C VAL A 51 0.87 16.44 -7.39
N GLN A 52 1.96 16.22 -8.13
CA GLN A 52 2.55 14.88 -8.30
C GLN A 52 3.01 14.23 -6.99
N TRP A 53 3.33 15.03 -5.96
CA TRP A 53 3.67 14.49 -4.65
C TRP A 53 2.53 13.69 -4.01
N MET A 54 1.28 13.86 -4.44
CA MET A 54 0.16 13.03 -3.96
C MET A 54 0.36 11.55 -4.28
N THR A 55 0.83 11.24 -5.48
CA THR A 55 1.17 9.89 -5.92
C THR A 55 2.49 9.46 -5.31
N SER A 56 3.51 10.33 -5.37
CA SER A 56 4.86 9.96 -4.94
C SER A 56 4.94 9.64 -3.46
N ILE A 57 4.32 10.44 -2.58
CA ILE A 57 4.34 10.19 -1.13
C ILE A 57 3.60 8.90 -0.77
N TYR A 58 2.50 8.62 -1.46
CA TYR A 58 1.70 7.43 -1.25
C TYR A 58 2.49 6.17 -1.65
N LEU A 59 3.02 6.13 -2.87
CA LEU A 59 3.83 5.00 -3.35
C LEU A 59 5.12 4.82 -2.55
N LEU A 60 5.76 5.93 -2.13
CA LEU A 60 6.94 5.89 -1.28
C LEU A 60 6.65 5.17 0.04
N LEU A 61 5.56 5.53 0.72
CA LEU A 61 5.21 4.88 1.98
C LEU A 61 4.74 3.45 1.79
N VAL A 62 4.00 3.13 0.73
CA VAL A 62 3.69 1.74 0.39
C VAL A 62 4.97 0.94 0.20
N ALA A 63 5.93 1.46 -0.56
CA ALA A 63 7.19 0.78 -0.86
C ALA A 63 8.06 0.54 0.38
N ILE A 64 8.08 1.49 1.33
CA ILE A 64 8.77 1.34 2.61
C ILE A 64 8.06 0.33 3.52
N ILE A 65 6.72 0.39 3.59
CA ILE A 65 5.94 -0.36 4.58
C ILE A 65 5.74 -1.82 4.18
N VAL A 66 5.66 -2.15 2.88
CA VAL A 66 5.46 -3.53 2.41
C VAL A 66 6.56 -4.50 2.90
N PRO A 67 7.87 -4.20 2.80
CA PRO A 67 8.91 -5.05 3.39
C PRO A 67 8.80 -5.15 4.92
N LEU A 68 8.47 -4.05 5.59
CA LEU A 68 8.29 -4.01 7.04
C LEU A 68 7.10 -4.86 7.50
N SER A 69 6.06 -4.97 6.66
CA SER A 69 4.85 -5.71 7.00
C SER A 69 5.14 -7.19 7.28
N ALA A 70 6.20 -7.77 6.72
CA ALA A 70 6.61 -9.14 6.99
C ALA A 70 7.04 -9.33 8.45
N ILE A 71 7.82 -8.39 9.00
CA ILE A 71 8.22 -8.35 10.42
C ILE A 71 7.03 -8.04 11.31
N LEU A 72 6.17 -7.11 10.87
CA LEU A 72 4.95 -6.79 11.60
C LEU A 72 4.04 -8.02 11.70
N LYS A 73 3.88 -8.76 10.61
CA LYS A 73 3.12 -10.01 10.53
C LYS A 73 3.70 -11.12 11.41
N SER A 74 5.01 -11.22 11.54
CA SER A 74 5.64 -12.18 12.47
C SER A 74 5.42 -11.79 13.94
N SER A 75 5.49 -10.48 14.23
CA SER A 75 5.50 -9.94 15.60
C SER A 75 4.13 -9.60 16.18
N TYR A 76 3.10 -9.41 15.35
CA TYR A 76 1.76 -9.00 15.77
C TYR A 76 0.67 -9.92 15.24
N ARG A 77 -0.51 -9.87 15.88
CA ARG A 77 -1.69 -10.63 15.41
C ARG A 77 -2.16 -10.08 14.07
N THR A 78 -2.49 -10.98 13.15
CA THR A 78 -3.06 -10.68 11.82
C THR A 78 -4.25 -9.73 11.91
N LYS A 79 -5.14 -10.00 12.88
CA LYS A 79 -6.31 -9.16 13.12
C LYS A 79 -5.93 -7.74 13.51
N THR A 80 -5.04 -7.57 14.50
CA THR A 80 -4.55 -6.25 14.94
C THR A 80 -3.89 -5.47 13.80
N LEU A 81 -3.11 -6.14 12.95
CA LEU A 81 -2.49 -5.48 11.78
C LEU A 81 -3.54 -4.98 10.80
N PHE A 82 -4.55 -5.79 10.49
CA PHE A 82 -5.66 -5.35 9.64
C PHE A 82 -6.43 -4.18 10.26
N THR A 83 -6.76 -4.24 11.55
CA THR A 83 -7.47 -3.17 12.25
C THR A 83 -6.68 -1.87 12.15
N VAL A 84 -5.40 -1.88 12.50
CA VAL A 84 -4.52 -0.70 12.47
C VAL A 84 -4.38 -0.16 11.04
N ALA A 85 -4.15 -1.03 10.07
CA ALA A 85 -4.04 -0.65 8.67
C ALA A 85 -5.33 0.01 8.15
N SER A 86 -6.48 -0.56 8.49
CA SER A 86 -7.80 -0.02 8.13
C SER A 86 -8.05 1.33 8.78
N LEU A 87 -7.69 1.50 10.06
CA LEU A 87 -7.82 2.77 10.76
C LEU A 87 -6.93 3.86 10.15
N PHE A 88 -5.69 3.53 9.80
CA PHE A 88 -4.82 4.46 9.07
C PHE A 88 -5.42 4.84 7.72
N PHE A 89 -5.90 3.87 6.95
CA PHE A 89 -6.49 4.15 5.64
C PHE A 89 -7.75 5.03 5.77
N ILE A 90 -8.71 4.64 6.61
CA ILE A 90 -9.95 5.40 6.82
C ILE A 90 -9.64 6.79 7.37
N GLY A 91 -8.73 6.89 8.34
CA GLY A 91 -8.30 8.18 8.90
C GLY A 91 -7.67 9.08 7.83
N GLY A 92 -6.81 8.53 6.98
CA GLY A 92 -6.20 9.28 5.88
C GLY A 92 -7.22 9.72 4.83
N ILE A 93 -8.22 8.88 4.51
CA ILE A 93 -9.34 9.26 3.62
C ILE A 93 -10.17 10.38 4.22
N ILE A 94 -10.45 10.35 5.52
CA ILE A 94 -11.20 11.41 6.20
C ILE A 94 -10.42 12.73 6.18
N ILE A 95 -9.11 12.67 6.44
CA ILE A 95 -8.22 13.83 6.36
C ILE A 95 -8.27 14.41 4.94
N ASP A 96 -8.13 13.59 3.91
CA ASP A 96 -8.17 14.03 2.51
C ASP A 96 -9.53 14.64 2.14
N ALA A 97 -10.62 14.01 2.57
CA ALA A 97 -11.98 14.46 2.28
C ALA A 97 -12.27 15.84 2.90
N LEU A 98 -11.68 16.14 4.05
CA LEU A 98 -11.86 17.38 4.81
C LEU A 98 -10.71 18.40 4.60
N ALA A 99 -9.71 18.08 3.78
CA ALA A 99 -8.49 18.87 3.66
C ALA A 99 -8.76 20.29 3.14
N PRO A 100 -8.43 21.37 3.87
CA PRO A 100 -8.58 22.75 3.40
C PRO A 100 -7.36 23.22 2.61
N SER A 101 -6.26 22.46 2.62
CA SER A 101 -5.01 22.78 1.93
C SER A 101 -4.39 21.55 1.30
N PHE A 102 -3.58 21.77 0.27
CA PHE A 102 -2.85 20.70 -0.41
C PHE A 102 -1.89 19.94 0.53
N TRP A 103 -1.25 20.62 1.47
CA TRP A 103 -0.36 19.96 2.43
C TRP A 103 -1.10 18.98 3.33
N LEU A 104 -2.35 19.27 3.69
CA LEU A 104 -3.15 18.34 4.47
C LEU A 104 -3.58 17.12 3.64
N LEU A 105 -3.82 17.27 2.34
CA LEU A 105 -4.00 16.15 1.41
C LEU A 105 -2.75 15.26 1.35
N LEU A 106 -1.54 15.83 1.35
CA LEU A 106 -0.32 15.02 1.38
C LEU A 106 -0.18 14.21 2.67
N VAL A 107 -0.60 14.77 3.81
CA VAL A 107 -0.62 14.04 5.09
C VAL A 107 -1.62 12.88 5.04
N GLY A 108 -2.85 13.11 4.58
CA GLY A 108 -3.83 12.03 4.46
C GLY A 108 -3.38 10.94 3.49
N ARG A 109 -2.71 11.32 2.38
CA ARG A 109 -2.05 10.38 1.45
C ARG A 109 -0.96 9.56 2.08
N ALA A 110 -0.09 10.19 2.87
CA ALA A 110 0.97 9.49 3.58
C ALA A 110 0.37 8.43 4.53
N ILE A 111 -0.64 8.81 5.32
CA ILE A 111 -1.32 7.92 6.26
C ILE A 111 -1.99 6.74 5.52
N GLN A 112 -2.63 6.99 4.38
CA GLN A 112 -3.18 5.93 3.51
C GLN A 112 -2.09 4.98 3.01
N GLY A 113 -0.93 5.49 2.59
CA GLY A 113 0.18 4.67 2.12
C GLY A 113 0.66 3.66 3.16
N ILE A 114 0.67 4.05 4.43
CA ILE A 114 0.97 3.14 5.56
C ILE A 114 -0.09 2.04 5.65
N GLY A 115 -1.37 2.41 5.62
CA GLY A 115 -2.49 1.44 5.65
C GLY A 115 -2.43 0.44 4.50
N THR A 116 -2.27 0.92 3.26
CA THR A 116 -2.15 0.08 2.06
C THR A 116 -0.94 -0.85 2.14
N GLY A 117 0.22 -0.33 2.56
CA GLY A 117 1.45 -1.10 2.62
C GLY A 117 1.38 -2.30 3.58
N ILE A 118 0.58 -2.19 4.66
CA ILE A 118 0.32 -3.31 5.58
C ILE A 118 -0.71 -4.27 4.98
N ALA A 119 -1.78 -3.76 4.38
CA ALA A 119 -2.93 -4.56 3.96
C ALA A 119 -2.69 -5.41 2.70
N LEU A 120 -1.96 -4.89 1.71
CA LEU A 120 -1.64 -5.61 0.47
C LEU A 120 -1.02 -7.01 0.71
N PRO A 121 0.11 -7.12 1.44
CA PRO A 121 0.72 -8.42 1.73
C PRO A 121 -0.15 -9.26 2.68
N LEU A 122 -1.01 -8.64 3.49
CA LEU A 122 -1.90 -9.35 4.39
C LEU A 122 -2.92 -10.21 3.65
N MET A 123 -3.46 -9.73 2.53
CA MET A 123 -4.36 -10.51 1.67
C MET A 123 -3.70 -11.81 1.22
N PHE A 124 -2.50 -11.71 0.64
CA PHE A 124 -1.74 -12.86 0.15
C PHE A 124 -1.36 -13.82 1.28
N ASN A 125 -0.97 -13.29 2.44
CA ASN A 125 -0.68 -14.09 3.62
C ASN A 125 -1.91 -14.86 4.11
N ILE A 126 -3.09 -14.23 4.18
CA ILE A 126 -4.33 -14.91 4.60
C ILE A 126 -4.68 -16.03 3.63
N ILE A 127 -4.53 -15.80 2.31
CA ILE A 127 -4.77 -16.84 1.31
C ILE A 127 -3.82 -18.02 1.53
N MET A 128 -2.52 -17.76 1.64
CA MET A 128 -1.49 -18.81 1.83
C MET A 128 -1.64 -19.58 3.14
N GLU A 129 -2.06 -18.92 4.22
CA GLU A 129 -2.15 -19.54 5.56
C GLU A 129 -3.49 -20.25 5.80
N GLN A 130 -4.59 -19.81 5.17
CA GLN A 130 -5.95 -20.24 5.54
C GLN A 130 -6.71 -20.95 4.42
N VAL A 131 -6.25 -20.86 3.17
CA VAL A 131 -6.88 -21.56 2.04
C VAL A 131 -6.17 -22.89 1.82
N PRO A 132 -6.91 -23.99 1.63
CA PRO A 132 -6.29 -25.27 1.33
C PRO A 132 -5.46 -25.23 0.04
N THR A 133 -4.34 -25.94 -0.01
CA THR A 133 -3.35 -25.89 -1.10
C THR A 133 -3.96 -26.06 -2.49
N SER A 134 -4.99 -26.91 -2.61
CA SER A 134 -5.72 -27.16 -3.86
C SER A 134 -6.46 -25.94 -4.41
N ARG A 135 -6.77 -24.93 -3.57
CA ARG A 135 -7.57 -23.75 -3.90
C ARG A 135 -6.83 -22.43 -3.78
N ILE A 136 -5.55 -22.45 -3.39
CA ILE A 136 -4.72 -21.24 -3.29
C ILE A 136 -4.73 -20.48 -4.62
N GLY A 137 -4.47 -21.15 -5.75
CA GLY A 137 -4.44 -20.49 -7.06
C GLY A 137 -5.77 -19.80 -7.41
N PHE A 138 -6.90 -20.42 -7.10
CA PHE A 138 -8.22 -19.83 -7.33
C PHE A 138 -8.46 -18.60 -6.45
N MET A 139 -8.13 -18.68 -5.16
CA MET A 139 -8.30 -17.55 -4.23
C MET A 139 -7.31 -16.40 -4.49
N MET A 140 -6.08 -16.72 -4.91
CA MET A 140 -5.13 -15.73 -5.44
C MET A 140 -5.69 -15.02 -6.67
N GLY A 141 -6.30 -15.77 -7.59
CA GLY A 141 -7.00 -15.22 -8.75
C GLY A 141 -8.11 -14.25 -8.36
N ILE A 142 -8.95 -14.60 -7.38
CA ILE A 142 -10.00 -13.71 -6.87
C ILE A 142 -9.41 -12.44 -6.24
N GLY A 143 -8.39 -12.56 -5.38
CA GLY A 143 -7.75 -11.40 -4.76
C GLY A 143 -7.13 -10.45 -5.78
N ASN A 144 -6.47 -11.02 -6.80
CA ASN A 144 -5.91 -10.26 -7.92
C ASN A 144 -6.99 -9.64 -8.80
N LEU A 145 -8.12 -10.32 -9.02
CA LEU A 145 -9.25 -9.77 -9.77
C LEU A 145 -9.81 -8.53 -9.05
N ILE A 146 -10.07 -8.63 -7.74
CA ILE A 146 -10.59 -7.52 -6.94
C ILE A 146 -9.67 -6.30 -7.08
N THR A 147 -8.37 -6.48 -6.93
CA THR A 147 -7.41 -5.36 -7.00
C THR A 147 -7.16 -4.90 -8.44
N GLY A 148 -7.13 -5.82 -9.41
CA GLY A 148 -6.79 -5.58 -10.81
C GLY A 148 -7.90 -4.90 -11.61
N VAL A 149 -9.14 -4.93 -11.13
CA VAL A 149 -10.24 -4.16 -11.74
C VAL A 149 -10.15 -2.66 -11.39
N ALA A 150 -9.52 -2.30 -10.27
CA ALA A 150 -9.44 -0.91 -9.82
C ALA A 150 -8.81 0.05 -10.86
N PRO A 151 -7.66 -0.26 -11.51
CA PRO A 151 -7.08 0.64 -12.51
C PRO A 151 -7.93 0.83 -13.77
N ALA A 152 -8.75 -0.16 -14.13
CA ALA A 152 -9.64 -0.05 -15.28
C ALA A 152 -10.83 0.89 -14.99
N ILE A 153 -11.36 0.85 -13.77
CA ILE A 153 -12.50 1.68 -13.35
C ILE A 153 -12.06 3.06 -12.86
N GLY A 154 -10.86 3.17 -12.29
CA GLY A 154 -10.34 4.36 -11.63
C GLY A 154 -10.44 5.64 -12.46
N PRO A 155 -9.90 5.71 -13.70
CA PRO A 155 -9.99 6.91 -14.52
C PRO A 155 -11.43 7.30 -14.87
N THR A 156 -12.30 6.31 -15.12
CA THR A 156 -13.72 6.54 -15.38
C THR A 156 -14.42 7.12 -14.16
N PHE A 157 -14.17 6.53 -12.98
CA PHE A 157 -14.71 7.03 -11.71
C PHE A 157 -14.19 8.43 -11.40
N GLY A 158 -12.88 8.66 -11.52
CA GLY A 158 -12.25 9.97 -11.35
C GLY A 158 -12.78 11.03 -12.31
N GLY A 159 -13.03 10.67 -13.57
CA GLY A 159 -13.61 11.56 -14.58
C GLY A 159 -15.07 11.93 -14.30
N ILE A 160 -15.89 10.97 -13.86
CA ILE A 160 -17.28 11.24 -13.43
C ILE A 160 -17.29 12.17 -12.22
N VAL A 161 -16.46 11.88 -11.21
CA VAL A 161 -16.35 12.74 -10.02
C VAL A 161 -15.86 14.13 -10.40
N ALA A 162 -14.83 14.23 -11.24
CA ALA A 162 -14.26 15.50 -11.70
C ALA A 162 -15.26 16.36 -12.51
N SER A 163 -16.14 15.74 -13.28
CA SER A 163 -17.06 16.44 -14.19
C SER A 163 -18.41 16.80 -13.57
N LYS A 164 -18.94 15.95 -12.67
CA LYS A 164 -20.29 16.10 -12.12
C LYS A 164 -20.33 16.43 -10.63
N LEU A 165 -19.23 16.21 -9.91
CA LEU A 165 -19.17 16.34 -8.46
C LEU A 165 -17.96 17.18 -8.04
N ASN A 166 -17.83 17.43 -6.74
CA ASN A 166 -16.61 18.00 -6.16
C ASN A 166 -15.51 16.92 -6.09
N TRP A 167 -14.24 17.27 -6.31
CA TRP A 167 -13.09 16.35 -6.21
C TRP A 167 -13.04 15.58 -4.88
N ARG A 168 -13.57 16.15 -3.79
CA ARG A 168 -13.67 15.49 -2.47
C ARG A 168 -14.51 14.22 -2.51
N TRP A 169 -15.43 14.07 -3.47
CA TRP A 169 -16.24 12.86 -3.62
C TRP A 169 -15.44 11.62 -4.02
N VAL A 170 -14.20 11.77 -4.52
CA VAL A 170 -13.27 10.64 -4.68
C VAL A 170 -13.02 9.95 -3.34
N PHE A 171 -13.02 10.71 -2.25
CA PHE A 171 -12.78 10.22 -0.90
C PHE A 171 -14.07 9.79 -0.21
N TYR A 172 -15.12 10.62 -0.26
CA TYR A 172 -16.39 10.32 0.41
C TYR A 172 -17.04 9.03 -0.10
N SER A 173 -16.96 8.75 -1.41
CA SER A 173 -17.56 7.55 -2.00
C SER A 173 -16.93 6.25 -1.49
N LEU A 174 -15.69 6.31 -1.01
CA LEU A 174 -14.93 5.14 -0.59
C LEU A 174 -15.04 4.85 0.90
N ILE A 175 -15.45 5.83 1.71
CA ILE A 175 -15.68 5.64 3.14
C ILE A 175 -16.65 4.47 3.41
N PRO A 176 -17.83 4.36 2.74
CA PRO A 176 -18.72 3.22 2.93
C PRO A 176 -18.06 1.87 2.59
N LEU A 177 -17.30 1.80 1.49
CA LEU A 177 -16.59 0.59 1.07
C LEU A 177 -15.54 0.17 2.09
N LEU A 178 -14.81 1.13 2.64
CA LEU A 178 -13.80 0.89 3.68
C LEU A 178 -14.43 0.48 5.01
N ILE A 179 -15.58 1.04 5.39
CA ILE A 179 -16.32 0.60 6.58
C ILE A 179 -16.79 -0.84 6.40
N ILE A 180 -17.34 -1.20 5.23
CA ILE A 180 -17.73 -2.58 4.92
C ILE A 180 -16.52 -3.51 5.01
N SER A 181 -15.39 -3.12 4.39
CA SER A 181 -14.12 -3.86 4.48
C SER A 181 -13.70 -4.07 5.93
N PHE A 182 -13.73 -3.01 6.74
CA PHE A 182 -13.35 -3.05 8.15
C PHE A 182 -14.22 -4.03 8.94
N VAL A 183 -15.55 -3.94 8.81
CA VAL A 183 -16.49 -4.83 9.50
C VAL A 183 -16.30 -6.29 9.07
N LEU A 184 -16.15 -6.55 7.77
CA LEU A 184 -15.91 -7.90 7.25
C LEU A 184 -14.58 -8.47 7.74
N GLY A 185 -13.52 -7.65 7.80
CA GLY A 185 -12.21 -8.08 8.26
C GLY A 185 -12.19 -8.34 9.75
N GLU A 186 -12.85 -7.51 10.56
CA GLU A 186 -12.99 -7.72 12.00
C GLU A 186 -13.72 -9.04 12.33
N TRP A 187 -14.70 -9.42 11.52
CA TRP A 187 -15.44 -10.68 11.68
C TRP A 187 -14.69 -11.89 11.10
N GLY A 188 -14.08 -11.74 9.92
CA GLY A 188 -13.50 -12.84 9.15
C GLY A 188 -12.06 -13.20 9.52
N ILE A 189 -11.24 -12.22 9.90
CA ILE A 189 -9.80 -12.43 10.13
C ILE A 189 -9.59 -13.15 11.45
N THR A 190 -9.00 -14.35 11.35
CA THR A 190 -8.59 -15.15 12.50
C THR A 190 -7.08 -15.32 12.55
N GLN A 191 -6.53 -15.40 13.76
CA GLN A 191 -5.12 -15.70 13.95
C GLN A 191 -4.89 -17.20 13.76
N LYS A 192 -4.03 -17.57 12.81
CA LYS A 192 -3.64 -18.96 12.53
C LYS A 192 -2.16 -19.23 12.78
N SER A 193 -1.31 -18.26 12.46
CA SER A 193 0.14 -18.38 12.64
C SER A 193 0.57 -18.04 14.08
N PRO A 194 1.58 -18.73 14.64
CA PRO A 194 2.15 -18.37 15.93
C PRO A 194 2.89 -17.03 15.81
N ILE A 195 2.77 -16.20 16.86
CA ILE A 195 3.48 -14.93 16.95
C ILE A 195 4.93 -15.22 17.35
N LYS A 196 5.89 -14.70 16.57
CA LYS A 196 7.31 -14.75 16.89
C LYS A 196 7.80 -13.31 17.07
N LYS A 197 8.29 -12.98 18.26
CA LYS A 197 8.91 -11.68 18.50
C LYS A 197 10.17 -11.58 17.66
N GLN A 198 10.12 -10.81 16.58
CA GLN A 198 11.27 -10.49 15.76
C GLN A 198 11.76 -9.10 16.14
N GLN A 199 13.06 -8.94 16.37
CA GLN A 199 13.62 -7.63 16.67
C GLN A 199 13.61 -6.78 15.39
N ILE A 200 13.06 -5.58 15.48
CA ILE A 200 13.06 -4.63 14.37
C ILE A 200 14.48 -4.08 14.24
N ASP A 201 15.16 -4.41 13.15
CA ASP A 201 16.45 -3.80 12.83
C ASP A 201 16.24 -2.37 12.28
N LEU A 202 16.33 -1.39 13.19
CA LEU A 202 16.15 0.02 12.88
C LEU A 202 17.15 0.51 11.81
N PHE A 203 18.35 -0.06 11.73
CA PHE A 203 19.33 0.30 10.71
C PHE A 203 18.90 -0.17 9.32
N SER A 204 18.42 -1.41 9.18
CA SER A 204 17.87 -1.90 7.92
C SER A 204 16.62 -1.10 7.50
N MET A 205 15.80 -0.66 8.45
CA MET A 205 14.67 0.23 8.17
C MET A 205 15.13 1.58 7.60
N LEU A 206 16.14 2.22 8.22
CA LEU A 206 16.70 3.47 7.71
C LEU A 206 17.28 3.30 6.30
N MET A 207 17.96 2.19 6.02
CA MET A 207 18.49 1.90 4.68
C MET A 207 17.37 1.75 3.64
N ILE A 208 16.25 1.10 3.96
CA ILE A 208 15.06 1.02 3.09
C ILE A 208 14.49 2.43 2.84
N VAL A 209 14.38 3.26 3.87
CA VAL A 209 13.90 4.64 3.74
C VAL A 209 14.82 5.44 2.82
N PHE A 210 16.14 5.41 3.01
CA PHE A 210 17.08 6.10 2.14
C PHE A 210 17.03 5.59 0.69
N MET A 211 16.93 4.27 0.51
CA MET A 211 16.80 3.64 -0.80
C MET A 211 15.58 4.18 -1.54
N PHE A 212 14.38 4.07 -0.94
CA PHE A 212 13.15 4.48 -1.61
C PHE A 212 13.01 6.00 -1.73
N CYS A 213 13.40 6.79 -0.71
CA CYS A 213 13.39 8.25 -0.80
C CYS A 213 14.33 8.75 -1.90
N GLY A 214 15.53 8.16 -2.00
CA GLY A 214 16.51 8.50 -3.04
C GLY A 214 15.98 8.19 -4.44
N PHE A 215 15.45 6.99 -4.67
CA PHE A 215 14.90 6.61 -5.97
C PHE A 215 13.65 7.42 -6.34
N VAL A 216 12.67 7.55 -5.44
CA VAL A 216 11.44 8.29 -5.74
C VAL A 216 11.76 9.76 -6.04
N THR A 217 12.61 10.40 -5.23
CA THR A 217 13.01 11.81 -5.46
C THR A 217 13.78 11.96 -6.77
N GLY A 218 14.74 11.07 -7.03
CA GLY A 218 15.54 11.08 -8.25
C GLY A 218 14.68 10.94 -9.51
N PHE A 219 13.76 9.97 -9.53
CA PHE A 219 12.86 9.75 -10.66
C PHE A 219 11.82 10.85 -10.83
N CYS A 220 11.26 11.40 -9.74
CA CYS A 220 10.31 12.52 -9.83
C CYS A 220 10.95 13.76 -10.45
N ASN A 221 12.18 14.08 -10.05
CA ASN A 221 12.86 15.28 -10.52
C ASN A 221 13.50 15.11 -11.90
N LEU A 222 13.69 13.88 -12.37
CA LEU A 222 14.36 13.56 -13.65
C LEU A 222 13.72 14.25 -14.87
N ARG A 223 12.40 14.48 -14.83
CA ARG A 223 11.68 15.15 -15.92
C ARG A 223 11.84 16.68 -15.92
N SER A 224 12.21 17.26 -14.79
CA SER A 224 12.18 18.72 -14.57
C SER A 224 13.55 19.34 -14.36
N GLN A 225 14.56 18.55 -14.01
CA GLN A 225 15.91 19.02 -13.68
C GLN A 225 16.96 18.16 -14.41
N ALA A 226 18.14 18.74 -14.62
CA ALA A 226 19.26 18.02 -15.23
C ALA A 226 19.73 16.86 -14.35
N PHE A 227 20.23 15.80 -15.01
CA PHE A 227 20.67 14.59 -14.32
C PHE A 227 21.78 14.85 -13.28
N MET A 228 22.72 15.75 -13.59
CA MET A 228 23.88 16.05 -12.72
C MET A 228 23.55 16.96 -11.53
N THR A 229 22.29 17.39 -11.37
CA THR A 229 21.86 18.19 -10.22
C THR A 229 21.73 17.30 -8.98
N PHE A 230 22.04 17.85 -7.80
CA PHE A 230 21.93 17.11 -6.53
C PHE A 230 20.52 16.53 -6.30
N SER A 231 19.47 17.23 -6.73
CA SER A 231 18.07 16.80 -6.66
C SER A 231 17.74 15.54 -7.47
N VAL A 232 18.56 15.20 -8.48
CA VAL A 232 18.39 14.05 -9.38
C VAL A 232 19.52 13.06 -9.17
N GLY A 233 20.74 13.40 -9.60
CA GLY A 233 21.91 12.53 -9.49
C GLY A 233 22.31 12.23 -8.06
N GLY A 234 22.27 13.23 -7.17
CA GLY A 234 22.53 13.04 -5.74
C GLY A 234 21.48 12.15 -5.08
N ALA A 235 20.20 12.38 -5.36
CA ALA A 235 19.10 11.55 -4.87
C ALA A 235 19.21 10.09 -5.36
N LEU A 236 19.51 9.88 -6.64
CA LEU A 236 19.73 8.53 -7.20
C LEU A 236 20.95 7.84 -6.57
N LEU A 237 22.05 8.57 -6.33
CA LEU A 237 23.22 8.03 -5.63
C LEU A 237 22.86 7.60 -4.20
N ILE A 238 22.09 8.39 -3.45
CA ILE A 238 21.58 8.01 -2.13
C ILE A 238 20.73 6.73 -2.24
N GLY A 239 19.88 6.63 -3.26
CA GLY A 239 19.08 5.44 -3.54
C GLY A 239 19.94 4.19 -3.76
N ILE A 240 20.96 4.30 -4.62
CA ILE A 240 21.91 3.21 -4.94
C ILE A 240 22.72 2.81 -3.71
N LEU A 241 23.23 3.77 -2.95
CA LEU A 241 23.98 3.49 -1.71
C LEU A 241 23.09 2.82 -0.66
N GLY A 242 21.86 3.30 -0.49
CA GLY A 242 20.87 2.68 0.39
C GLY A 242 20.58 1.24 -0.01
N MET A 243 20.41 0.97 -1.31
CA MET A 243 20.20 -0.38 -1.85
C MET A 243 21.41 -1.29 -1.59
N GLY A 244 22.63 -0.82 -1.85
CA GLY A 244 23.85 -1.59 -1.64
C GLY A 244 24.06 -1.95 -0.18
N LEU A 245 23.90 -0.96 0.71
CA LEU A 245 24.01 -1.16 2.16
C LEU A 245 22.93 -2.09 2.70
N PHE A 246 21.69 -1.93 2.25
CA PHE A 246 20.58 -2.80 2.63
C PHE A 246 20.82 -4.24 2.18
N THR A 247 21.30 -4.44 0.95
CA THR A 247 21.59 -5.76 0.39
C THR A 247 22.71 -6.42 1.18
N TRP A 248 23.83 -5.72 1.41
CA TRP A 248 24.95 -6.23 2.19
C TRP A 248 24.49 -6.63 3.61
N ARG A 249 23.80 -5.73 4.31
CA ARG A 249 23.31 -5.98 5.67
C ARG A 249 22.31 -7.14 5.73
N SER A 250 21.40 -7.21 4.76
CA SER A 250 20.41 -8.31 4.67
C SER A 250 21.08 -9.66 4.39
N LEU A 251 22.21 -9.69 3.70
CA LEU A 251 23.00 -10.90 3.48
C LEU A 251 23.84 -11.29 4.70
N THR A 252 24.25 -10.35 5.55
CA THR A 252 25.05 -10.61 6.77
C THR A 252 24.20 -11.04 7.96
N LEU A 253 22.97 -10.53 8.10
CA LEU A 253 22.11 -10.82 9.24
C LEU A 253 21.59 -12.27 9.24
N LYS A 254 21.41 -12.83 10.45
CA LYS A 254 20.78 -14.15 10.65
C LYS A 254 19.27 -14.12 10.38
N GLU A 255 18.62 -13.01 10.73
CA GLU A 255 17.17 -12.78 10.54
C GLU A 255 16.93 -11.45 9.80
N PRO A 256 17.21 -11.37 8.50
CA PRO A 256 17.03 -10.14 7.74
C PRO A 256 15.55 -9.81 7.49
N ILE A 257 15.26 -8.52 7.28
CA ILE A 257 13.93 -8.04 6.88
C ILE A 257 13.46 -8.71 5.59
N LEU A 258 14.36 -8.83 4.61
CA LEU A 258 14.18 -9.53 3.35
C LEU A 258 15.19 -10.67 3.26
N GLN A 259 14.71 -11.91 3.10
CA GLN A 259 15.57 -13.08 2.92
C GLN A 259 16.08 -13.16 1.48
N LEU A 260 17.04 -12.31 1.14
CA LEU A 260 17.63 -12.24 -0.21
C LEU A 260 18.37 -13.53 -0.64
N ARG A 261 18.77 -14.35 0.34
CA ARG A 261 19.44 -15.65 0.09
C ARG A 261 18.58 -16.65 -0.68
N LEU A 262 17.25 -16.49 -0.68
CA LEU A 262 16.33 -17.38 -1.40
C LEU A 262 16.36 -17.17 -2.91
N PHE A 263 16.82 -16.01 -3.39
CA PHE A 263 16.88 -15.68 -4.82
C PHE A 263 18.22 -16.06 -5.48
N GLY A 264 19.18 -16.58 -4.72
CA GLY A 264 20.50 -17.03 -5.20
C GLY A 264 20.62 -18.54 -5.42
N LYS A 265 19.50 -19.26 -5.41
CA LYS A 265 19.38 -20.68 -5.76
C LYS A 265 18.51 -20.80 -7.00
#